data_AF-A0A643C1Z5-F1
#
_entry.id   AF-A0A643C1Z5-F1
#
_cell.length_a   1.000
_cell.length_b   1.000
_cell.length_c   1.000
_cell.angle_alpha   90.00
_cell.angle_beta   90.00
_cell.angle_gamma   90.00
#
_symmetry.space_group_name_H-M   'P 1'
#
loop_
_entity.id
_entity.type
_entity.pdbx_description
1 polymer ?
#
loop_
_entity_poly.entity_id
_entity_poly.type
_entity_poly.pdbx_seq_one_letter_code
_entity_poly.pdbx_strand_id
1 'polypeptide(L)'
;MASAAAATTEKGSPVVVGLLVVGNIIILYLALMLTVYIFECASCITSYTHRDYMVSNPSLITKQMLTFYSADSDQGRELTRLWDRIMIEQECCGTSGPTDWVNFTSAFRATTPEVVFPWPPLCCRRTGNFIPLSEEGCRLGHLDYLFTKLPVMLMAMYFYTTL
;
A
#
# COMPACT_ATOMS: atom_id res chain seq x y z
N MET A 1 -70.06 -33.45 -1.30
CA MET A 1 -70.02 -31.99 -1.57
C MET A 1 -68.64 -31.50 -1.19
N ALA A 2 -67.77 -31.23 -2.17
CA ALA A 2 -66.42 -30.72 -1.94
C ALA A 2 -66.44 -29.19 -2.07
N SER A 3 -66.07 -28.48 -1.01
CA SER A 3 -65.93 -27.02 -1.03
C SER A 3 -64.54 -26.67 -1.55
N ALA A 4 -64.47 -25.96 -2.67
CA ALA A 4 -63.25 -25.42 -3.23
C ALA A 4 -62.81 -24.20 -2.40
N ALA A 5 -61.72 -24.34 -1.64
CA ALA A 5 -61.04 -23.20 -1.03
C ALA A 5 -60.35 -22.39 -2.14
N ALA A 6 -60.83 -21.16 -2.34
CA ALA A 6 -60.29 -20.21 -3.29
C ALA A 6 -58.83 -19.88 -2.96
N ALA A 7 -57.90 -20.30 -3.83
CA ALA A 7 -56.53 -19.83 -3.82
C ALA A 7 -56.51 -18.37 -4.30
N THR A 8 -56.40 -17.42 -3.36
CA THR A 8 -56.16 -16.02 -3.68
C THR A 8 -54.75 -15.89 -4.25
N THR A 9 -54.64 -15.80 -5.57
CA THR A 9 -53.38 -15.46 -6.25
C THR A 9 -53.08 -13.98 -6.01
N GLU A 10 -52.20 -13.68 -5.06
CA GLU A 10 -51.66 -12.34 -4.85
C GLU A 10 -50.81 -11.95 -6.07
N LYS A 11 -51.43 -11.28 -7.05
CA LYS A 11 -50.69 -10.62 -8.13
C LYS A 11 -49.92 -9.45 -7.50
N GLY A 12 -48.68 -9.70 -7.10
CA GLY A 12 -47.73 -8.65 -6.75
C GLY A 12 -47.71 -7.63 -7.89
N SER A 13 -48.29 -6.45 -7.65
CA SER A 13 -48.41 -5.41 -8.66
C SER A 13 -47.01 -5.02 -9.15
N PRO A 14 -46.77 -4.87 -10.47
CA PRO A 14 -45.43 -4.55 -11.00
C PRO A 14 -44.84 -3.26 -10.41
N VAL A 15 -45.70 -2.37 -9.92
CA VAL A 15 -45.32 -1.16 -9.17
C VAL A 15 -44.71 -1.48 -7.80
N VAL A 16 -45.24 -2.47 -7.08
CA VAL A 16 -44.75 -2.91 -5.76
C VAL A 16 -43.41 -3.63 -5.91
N VAL A 17 -43.26 -4.47 -6.95
CA VAL A 17 -42.00 -5.12 -7.28
C VAL A 17 -40.94 -4.08 -7.69
N GLY A 18 -41.32 -3.08 -8.49
CA GLY A 18 -40.43 -1.97 -8.84
C GLY A 18 -39.98 -1.14 -7.63
N LEU A 19 -40.88 -0.85 -6.69
CA LEU A 19 -40.56 -0.10 -5.48
C LEU A 19 -39.64 -0.88 -4.52
N LEU A 20 -39.86 -2.20 -4.38
CA LEU A 20 -38.98 -3.09 -3.62
C LEU A 20 -37.57 -3.17 -4.24
N VAL A 21 -37.48 -3.26 -5.56
CA VAL A 21 -36.19 -3.28 -6.27
C VAL A 21 -35.45 -1.95 -6.07
N VAL A 22 -36.11 -0.81 -6.31
CA VAL A 22 -35.48 0.52 -6.13
C VAL A 22 -35.05 0.74 -4.67
N GLY A 23 -35.88 0.35 -3.70
CA GLY A 23 -35.53 0.41 -2.28
C GLY A 23 -34.29 -0.42 -1.93
N ASN A 24 -34.20 -1.66 -2.45
CA ASN A 24 -33.03 -2.52 -2.25
C ASN A 24 -31.77 -1.95 -2.89
N ILE A 25 -31.86 -1.34 -4.08
CA ILE A 25 -30.71 -0.69 -4.73
C ILE A 25 -30.25 0.54 -3.93
N ILE A 26 -31.17 1.33 -3.37
CA ILE A 26 -30.83 2.46 -2.51
C ILE A 26 -30.18 1.99 -1.21
N ILE A 27 -30.70 0.94 -0.57
CA ILE A 27 -30.11 0.36 0.65
C ILE A 27 -28.72 -0.20 0.34
N LEU A 28 -28.55 -0.93 -0.77
CA LEU A 28 -27.25 -1.42 -1.21
C LEU A 28 -26.27 -0.27 -1.45
N TYR A 29 -26.70 0.80 -2.13
CA TYR A 29 -25.87 1.98 -2.36
C TYR A 29 -25.44 2.66 -1.05
N LEU A 30 -26.38 2.85 -0.11
CA LEU A 30 -26.08 3.41 1.20
C LEU A 30 -25.14 2.51 2.00
N ALA A 31 -25.31 1.19 1.93
CA ALA A 31 -24.42 0.23 2.57
C ALA A 31 -23.00 0.28 1.96
N LEU A 32 -22.88 0.34 0.63
CA LEU A 32 -21.58 0.49 -0.05
C LEU A 32 -20.90 1.80 0.33
N MET A 33 -21.64 2.92 0.32
CA MET A 33 -21.12 4.23 0.74
C MET A 33 -20.66 4.23 2.20
N LEU A 34 -21.43 3.59 3.10
CA LEU A 34 -21.05 3.45 4.51
C LEU A 34 -19.78 2.61 4.66
N THR A 35 -19.65 1.55 3.87
CA THR A 35 -18.46 0.68 3.90
C THR A 35 -17.21 1.46 3.48
N VAL A 36 -17.29 2.22 2.38
CA VAL A 36 -16.19 3.10 1.92
C VAL A 36 -15.86 4.16 2.96
N TYR A 37 -16.86 4.79 3.57
CA TYR A 37 -16.67 5.80 4.61
C TYR A 37 -15.91 5.24 5.84
N ILE A 38 -16.26 4.01 6.27
CA ILE A 38 -15.55 3.34 7.36
C ILE A 38 -14.09 3.08 6.99
N PHE A 39 -13.81 2.66 5.75
CA PHE A 39 -12.44 2.46 5.27
C PHE A 39 -11.63 3.76 5.22
N GLU A 40 -12.23 4.85 4.74
CA GLU A 40 -11.61 6.18 4.73
C GLU A 40 -11.24 6.63 6.15
N CYS A 41 -12.19 6.52 7.10
CA CYS A 41 -11.93 6.85 8.49
C CYS A 41 -10.82 5.99 9.10
N ALA A 42 -10.82 4.67 8.83
CA ALA A 42 -9.78 3.77 9.31
C ALA A 42 -8.39 4.12 8.76
N SER A 43 -8.29 4.52 7.49
CA SER A 43 -7.01 4.91 6.86
C SER A 43 -6.44 6.20 7.45
N CYS A 44 -7.29 7.20 7.70
CA CYS A 44 -6.90 8.48 8.31
C CYS A 44 -6.43 8.27 9.76
N ILE A 45 -7.17 7.50 10.56
CA ILE A 45 -6.81 7.19 11.95
C ILE A 45 -5.48 6.43 12.00
N THR A 46 -5.33 5.40 11.17
CA THR A 46 -4.10 4.61 10.99
C THR A 46 -2.89 5.49 10.71
N SER A 47 -3.02 6.42 9.75
CA SER A 47 -1.96 7.38 9.41
C SER A 47 -1.59 8.28 10.59
N TYR A 48 -2.56 8.60 11.46
CA TYR A 48 -2.40 9.54 12.56
C TYR A 48 -1.90 8.89 13.87
N THR A 49 -2.41 7.72 14.25
CA THR A 49 -2.13 7.09 15.54
C THR A 49 -0.99 6.07 15.49
N HIS A 50 -0.62 5.60 14.31
CA HIS A 50 0.39 4.56 14.12
C HIS A 50 1.47 4.99 13.13
N ARG A 51 1.75 6.30 13.08
CA ARG A 51 2.92 6.92 12.41
C ARG A 51 4.19 6.11 12.70
N ASP A 52 4.37 5.76 13.97
CA ASP A 52 5.59 5.13 14.44
C ASP A 52 5.42 3.62 14.57
N TYR A 53 4.25 3.06 14.86
CA TYR A 53 4.11 1.62 15.14
C TYR A 53 3.95 0.74 13.89
N MET A 54 3.28 1.23 12.84
CA MET A 54 3.27 0.57 11.52
C MET A 54 4.56 0.82 10.73
N VAL A 55 5.28 1.89 11.07
CA VAL A 55 6.62 2.20 10.54
C VAL A 55 7.73 1.51 11.34
N SER A 56 7.56 1.20 12.64
CA SER A 56 8.60 0.57 13.47
C SER A 56 8.52 -0.95 13.60
N ASN A 57 7.39 -1.58 13.24
CA ASN A 57 7.31 -3.04 13.07
C ASN A 57 7.14 -3.52 11.61
N PRO A 58 7.92 -3.02 10.64
CA PRO A 58 7.87 -3.47 9.25
C PRO A 58 8.58 -4.83 9.08
N SER A 59 8.80 -5.57 10.17
CA SER A 59 9.72 -6.70 10.24
C SER A 59 9.52 -7.75 9.15
N LEU A 60 8.31 -7.97 8.65
CA LEU A 60 8.10 -8.91 7.55
C LEU A 60 8.49 -8.34 6.19
N ILE A 61 8.05 -7.12 5.87
CA ILE A 61 8.33 -6.48 4.58
C ILE A 61 9.77 -6.00 4.51
N THR A 62 10.28 -5.40 5.58
CA THR A 62 11.70 -5.04 5.69
C THR A 62 12.56 -6.28 5.60
N LYS A 63 12.20 -7.40 6.26
CA LYS A 63 12.97 -8.64 6.07
C LYS A 63 12.89 -9.15 4.64
N GLN A 64 11.71 -9.16 4.01
CA GLN A 64 11.58 -9.60 2.63
C GLN A 64 12.40 -8.71 1.69
N MET A 65 12.29 -7.39 1.84
CA MET A 65 13.06 -6.40 1.10
C MET A 65 14.55 -6.61 1.32
N LEU A 66 15.04 -6.59 2.56
CA LEU A 66 16.48 -6.75 2.84
C LEU A 66 17.01 -8.12 2.41
N THR A 67 16.21 -9.19 2.44
CA THR A 67 16.65 -10.54 2.06
C THR A 67 16.71 -10.73 0.55
N PHE A 68 15.76 -10.17 -0.20
CA PHE A 68 15.57 -10.48 -1.62
C PHE A 68 15.87 -9.31 -2.56
N TYR A 69 15.95 -8.08 -2.06
CA TYR A 69 16.35 -6.93 -2.86
C TYR A 69 17.81 -7.07 -3.30
N SER A 70 18.06 -6.99 -4.61
CA SER A 70 19.37 -7.29 -5.23
C SER A 70 19.84 -8.76 -5.13
N ALA A 71 18.99 -9.70 -4.70
CA ALA A 71 19.34 -11.12 -4.73
C ALA A 71 19.23 -11.69 -6.15
N ASP A 72 20.13 -12.60 -6.52
CA ASP A 72 20.19 -13.22 -7.87
C ASP A 72 19.15 -14.33 -8.11
N SER A 73 18.08 -14.37 -7.31
CA SER A 73 16.96 -15.29 -7.51
C SER A 73 15.90 -14.67 -8.40
N ASP A 74 15.14 -15.48 -9.15
CA ASP A 74 14.04 -14.98 -9.99
C ASP A 74 13.01 -14.19 -9.16
N GLN A 75 12.70 -14.67 -7.95
CA GLN A 75 11.85 -13.96 -6.99
C GLN A 75 12.46 -12.63 -6.53
N GLY A 76 13.78 -12.60 -6.28
CA GLY A 76 14.49 -11.38 -5.89
C GLY A 76 14.50 -10.32 -6.98
N ARG A 77 14.61 -10.74 -8.24
CA ARG A 77 14.59 -9.83 -9.40
C ARG A 77 13.23 -9.17 -9.61
N GLU A 78 12.13 -9.93 -9.50
CA GLU A 78 10.78 -9.34 -9.56
C GLU A 78 10.53 -8.39 -8.39
N LEU A 79 10.94 -8.79 -7.18
CA LEU A 79 10.79 -7.95 -6.00
C LEU A 79 11.62 -6.66 -6.09
N THR A 80 12.84 -6.73 -6.61
CA THR A 80 13.72 -5.58 -6.81
C THR A 80 13.08 -4.57 -7.76
N ARG A 81 12.51 -5.03 -8.89
CA ARG A 81 11.79 -4.15 -9.84
C ARG A 81 10.58 -3.46 -9.22
N LEU A 82 9.84 -4.18 -8.39
CA LEU A 82 8.70 -3.62 -7.67
C LEU A 82 9.15 -2.51 -6.72
N TRP A 83 10.19 -2.76 -5.92
CA TRP A 83 10.75 -1.77 -5.01
C TRP A 83 11.35 -0.57 -5.73
N ASP A 84 12.04 -0.78 -6.84
CA ASP A 84 12.60 0.30 -7.66
C ASP A 84 11.51 1.24 -8.17
N ARG A 85 10.36 0.69 -8.60
CA ARG A 85 9.19 1.49 -8.98
C ARG A 85 8.63 2.25 -7.78
N ILE A 86 8.40 1.57 -6.65
CA ILE A 86 7.81 2.18 -5.44
C ILE A 86 8.69 3.33 -4.93
N MET A 87 10.02 3.15 -4.86
CA MET A 87 10.93 4.18 -4.36
C MET A 87 10.91 5.46 -5.19
N ILE A 88 10.78 5.33 -6.52
CA ILE A 88 10.68 6.49 -7.42
C ILE A 88 9.29 7.12 -7.38
N GLU A 89 8.23 6.30 -7.47
CA GLU A 89 6.85 6.79 -7.61
C GLU A 89 6.30 7.38 -6.31
N GLN A 90 6.68 6.82 -5.17
CA GLN A 90 6.27 7.29 -3.85
C GLN A 90 7.31 8.23 -3.20
N GLU A 91 8.42 8.51 -3.90
CA GLU A 91 9.53 9.32 -3.39
C GLU A 91 9.97 8.89 -1.98
N CYS A 92 10.06 7.58 -1.78
CA CYS A 92 10.44 6.93 -0.53
C CYS A 92 11.76 6.15 -0.65
N CYS A 93 12.43 5.90 0.46
CA CYS A 93 13.60 5.04 0.52
C CYS A 93 13.43 4.05 1.66
N GLY A 94 13.41 2.75 1.34
CA GLY A 94 13.14 1.74 2.37
C GLY A 94 11.66 1.61 2.73
N THR A 95 11.40 0.83 3.78
CA THR A 95 10.08 0.64 4.37
C THR A 95 9.73 1.75 5.37
N SER A 96 10.66 2.03 6.28
CA SER A 96 10.59 3.06 7.32
C SER A 96 11.50 4.23 7.04
N GLY A 97 12.50 4.03 6.18
CA GLY A 97 13.44 5.06 5.81
C GLY A 97 14.75 4.52 5.27
N PRO A 98 15.67 5.41 4.87
CA PRO A 98 16.99 5.06 4.37
C PRO A 98 17.84 4.30 5.39
N THR A 99 17.54 4.44 6.68
CA THR A 99 18.21 3.74 7.78
C THR A 99 17.98 2.23 7.77
N ASP A 100 16.94 1.73 7.10
CA ASP A 100 16.66 0.29 6.99
C ASP A 100 17.81 -0.48 6.32
N TRP A 101 18.50 0.17 5.38
CA TRP A 101 19.62 -0.41 4.64
C TRP A 101 20.93 -0.45 5.42
N VAL A 102 21.05 0.42 6.42
CA VAL A 102 22.27 0.61 7.22
C VAL A 102 22.19 -0.15 8.53
N ASN A 103 21.03 -0.11 9.20
CA ASN A 103 20.83 -0.77 10.48
C ASN A 103 20.73 -2.29 10.39
N PHE A 104 20.43 -2.84 9.21
CA PHE A 104 20.20 -4.27 9.02
C PHE A 104 21.03 -4.84 7.86
N THR A 105 21.45 -6.10 8.01
CA THR A 105 22.14 -6.83 6.95
C THR A 105 21.16 -7.16 5.82
N SER A 106 21.51 -6.81 4.58
CA SER A 106 20.72 -7.10 3.38
C SER A 106 21.53 -7.78 2.27
N ALA A 107 20.85 -8.46 1.35
CA ALA A 107 21.46 -9.01 0.14
C ALA A 107 22.14 -7.93 -0.71
N PHE A 108 21.58 -6.70 -0.72
CA PHE A 108 22.22 -5.53 -1.31
C PHE A 108 23.56 -5.18 -0.66
N ARG A 109 23.70 -5.32 0.66
CA ARG A 109 24.98 -5.10 1.35
C ARG A 109 26.04 -6.14 1.00
N ALA A 110 25.65 -7.32 0.54
CA ALA A 110 26.60 -8.32 0.07
C ALA A 110 27.24 -7.91 -1.27
N THR A 111 26.54 -7.16 -2.12
CA THR A 111 27.00 -6.75 -3.45
C THR A 111 27.56 -5.33 -3.49
N THR A 112 27.07 -4.43 -2.62
CA THR A 112 27.48 -3.03 -2.55
C THR A 112 27.95 -2.70 -1.13
N PRO A 113 29.26 -2.46 -0.90
CA PRO A 113 29.77 -2.05 0.41
C PRO A 113 29.28 -0.66 0.82
N GLU A 114 29.15 -0.43 2.13
CA GLU A 114 28.71 0.87 2.69
C GLU A 114 29.61 2.04 2.30
N VAL A 115 30.91 1.76 2.17
CA VAL A 115 31.92 2.74 1.74
C VAL A 115 31.63 3.28 0.33
N VAL A 116 30.94 2.51 -0.51
CA VAL A 116 30.55 2.93 -1.87
C VAL A 116 29.26 3.77 -1.79
N PHE A 117 28.21 3.20 -1.21
CA PHE A 117 26.93 3.89 -1.07
C PHE A 117 26.10 3.26 0.06
N PRO A 118 25.46 4.01 0.97
CA PRO A 118 24.75 3.43 2.12
C PRO A 118 23.41 2.75 1.78
N TRP A 119 22.72 3.13 0.71
CA TRP A 119 21.42 2.60 0.26
C TRP A 119 21.35 2.51 -1.28
N PRO A 120 20.24 2.08 -1.90
CA PRO A 120 20.13 2.09 -3.36
C PRO A 120 20.17 3.52 -3.93
N PRO A 121 20.88 3.78 -5.04
CA PRO A 121 20.97 5.12 -5.65
C PRO A 121 19.63 5.62 -6.23
N LEU A 122 18.62 4.77 -6.30
CA LEU A 122 17.25 5.17 -6.62
C LEU A 122 16.59 5.98 -5.49
N CYS A 123 17.08 5.87 -4.26
CA CYS A 123 16.62 6.68 -3.13
C CYS A 123 17.01 8.16 -3.26
N CYS A 124 17.93 8.52 -4.16
CA CYS A 124 18.33 9.90 -4.34
C CYS A 124 17.30 10.69 -5.13
N ARG A 125 17.04 11.92 -4.68
CA ARG A 125 16.14 12.83 -5.39
C ARG A 125 16.73 13.18 -6.76
N ARG A 126 15.91 13.04 -7.80
CA ARG A 126 16.29 13.29 -9.19
C ARG A 126 15.55 14.48 -9.76
N THR A 127 16.17 15.13 -10.73
CA THR A 127 15.55 16.18 -11.56
C THR A 127 14.62 15.54 -12.59
N GLY A 128 13.79 16.34 -13.29
CA GLY A 128 12.92 15.85 -14.37
C GLY A 128 13.63 15.14 -15.52
N ASN A 129 14.96 15.28 -15.61
CA ASN A 129 15.82 14.58 -16.57
C ASN A 129 16.46 13.29 -16.01
N PHE A 130 15.96 12.76 -14.88
CA PHE A 130 16.46 11.57 -14.20
C PHE A 130 17.90 11.65 -13.63
N ILE A 131 18.49 12.84 -13.60
CA ILE A 131 19.83 13.11 -13.04
C ILE A 131 19.69 13.38 -11.53
N PRO A 132 20.50 12.75 -10.65
CA PRO A 132 20.50 13.05 -9.23
C PRO A 132 20.88 14.52 -8.99
N LEU A 133 20.16 15.22 -8.11
CA LEU A 133 20.44 16.64 -7.83
C LEU A 133 21.83 16.84 -7.20
N SER A 134 22.21 15.95 -6.31
CA SER A 134 23.53 15.87 -5.69
C SER A 134 23.77 14.45 -5.22
N GLU A 135 24.76 13.79 -5.80
CA GLU A 135 25.12 12.41 -5.44
C GLU A 135 25.77 12.37 -4.06
N GLU A 136 26.64 13.33 -3.76
CA GLU A 136 27.32 13.47 -2.46
C GLU A 136 26.33 13.86 -1.36
N GLY A 137 25.44 14.82 -1.63
CA GLY A 137 24.40 15.24 -0.69
C GLY A 137 23.43 14.10 -0.36
N CYS A 138 23.10 13.26 -1.36
CA CYS A 138 22.34 12.04 -1.13
C CYS A 138 23.16 11.03 -0.31
N ARG A 139 24.40 10.74 -0.68
CA ARG A 139 25.25 9.75 0.02
C ARG A 139 25.48 10.09 1.49
N LEU A 140 25.56 11.38 1.82
CA LEU A 140 25.70 11.86 3.21
C LEU A 140 24.38 11.87 4.00
N GLY A 141 23.24 11.61 3.34
CA GLY A 141 21.93 11.56 4.00
C GLY A 141 21.26 12.91 4.19
N HIS A 142 21.61 13.93 3.41
CA HIS A 142 20.95 15.23 3.51
C HIS A 142 19.50 15.13 3.03
N LEU A 143 18.56 15.58 3.86
CA LEU A 143 17.10 15.45 3.61
C LEU A 143 16.65 16.13 2.32
N ASP A 144 17.38 17.17 1.88
CA ASP A 144 17.08 17.89 0.63
C ASP A 144 17.37 17.08 -0.65
N TYR A 145 18.19 16.02 -0.55
CA TYR A 145 18.63 15.22 -1.70
C TYR A 145 18.22 13.75 -1.60
N LEU A 146 17.45 13.39 -0.56
CA LEU A 146 17.08 12.01 -0.23
C LEU A 146 15.56 11.86 -0.16
N PHE A 147 15.06 10.75 -0.68
CA PHE A 147 13.67 10.35 -0.53
C PHE A 147 13.39 9.86 0.89
N THR A 148 12.64 10.67 1.65
CA THR A 148 12.25 10.36 3.03
C THR A 148 10.75 10.30 3.22
N LYS A 149 9.95 10.32 2.13
CA LYS A 149 8.51 10.10 2.29
C LYS A 149 8.30 8.69 2.78
N LEU A 150 7.36 8.55 3.73
CA LEU A 150 6.88 7.23 4.11
C LEU A 150 6.02 6.71 2.95
N PRO A 151 6.20 5.45 2.51
CA PRO A 151 5.29 4.84 1.55
C PRO A 151 3.93 4.62 2.23
N VAL A 152 3.09 5.66 2.24
CA VAL A 152 1.73 5.64 2.80
C VAL A 152 0.88 4.55 2.14
N MET A 153 1.23 4.18 0.90
CA MET A 153 0.59 3.13 0.10
C MET A 153 0.58 1.74 0.78
N LEU A 154 1.58 1.43 1.61
CA LEU A 154 1.66 0.15 2.31
C LEU A 154 0.59 -0.02 3.38
N MET A 155 0.13 1.06 4.01
CA MET A 155 -0.93 0.99 5.02
C MET A 155 -2.30 0.68 4.42
N ALA A 156 -2.57 1.17 3.21
CA ALA A 156 -3.81 0.87 2.49
C ALA A 156 -3.82 -0.57 1.94
N MET A 157 -2.70 -1.06 1.42
CA MET A 157 -2.57 -2.44 0.93
C MET A 157 -2.66 -3.47 2.06
N TYR A 158 -2.06 -3.22 3.23
CA TYR A 158 -2.19 -4.14 4.37
C TYR A 158 -3.65 -4.33 4.78
N PHE A 159 -4.41 -3.24 4.96
CA PHE A 159 -5.83 -3.34 5.32
C PHE A 159 -6.65 -4.09 4.25
N TYR A 160 -6.33 -3.93 2.96
CA TYR A 160 -6.97 -4.68 1.87
C TYR A 160 -6.62 -6.18 1.85
N THR A 161 -5.43 -6.55 2.34
CA THR A 161 -4.95 -7.94 2.30
C THR A 161 -5.30 -8.72 3.57
N THR A 162 -5.68 -8.02 4.65
CA THR A 162 -6.12 -8.64 5.93
C THR A 162 -7.64 -8.71 6.09
N LEU A 163 -8.41 -8.28 5.09
CA LEU A 163 -9.87 -8.39 5.00
C LEU A 163 -10.29 -9.51 4.04
#